data_AF-A0A3P6V2L9-F1
#
_entry.id   AF-A0A3P6V2L9-F1
#
_cell.length_a   1.000
_cell.length_b   1.000
_cell.length_c   1.000
_cell.angle_alpha   90.00
_cell.angle_beta   90.00
_cell.angle_gamma   90.00
#
_symmetry.space_group_name_H-M   'P 1'
#
loop_
_entity.id
_entity.type
_entity.pdbx_description
1 polymer ?
#
loop_
_entity_poly.entity_id
_entity_poly.type
_entity_poly.pdbx_seq_one_letter_code
_entity_poly.pdbx_strand_id
1 'polypeptide(L)'
;MNSGINFRAKDDASLLGPYRDQRFKGSLREQEKLLLASKTLYVGNLSYYTTEEQTYELFSRAGDIKRIIMGIDRFKKTPCGFCFVEYYLREDAEDAMRCINGTRLDDRIIRTDWDAGFVEGRQYGRGKHGGQVRDEYRKDYDPGRGGWNRVIATRNVGPD
;
A
#
# COMPACT_ATOMS: atom_id res chain seq x y z
N MET A 1 -4.12 8.10 45.85
CA MET A 1 -3.83 9.19 44.91
C MET A 1 -3.94 8.63 43.51
N ASN A 2 -5.07 8.89 42.86
CA ASN A 2 -5.42 8.34 41.55
C ASN A 2 -4.87 9.29 40.48
N SER A 3 -3.65 9.06 40.00
CA SER A 3 -3.15 9.73 38.79
C SER A 3 -3.38 8.80 37.60
N GLY A 4 -4.66 8.69 37.20
CA GLY A 4 -5.04 8.10 35.92
C GLY A 4 -4.53 9.01 34.81
N ILE A 5 -3.37 8.68 34.25
CA ILE A 5 -2.82 9.32 33.07
C ILE A 5 -3.79 9.03 31.92
N ASN A 6 -4.54 10.04 31.50
CA ASN A 6 -5.50 9.95 30.41
C ASN A 6 -4.79 10.22 29.06
N PHE A 7 -3.91 9.29 28.67
CA PHE A 7 -3.25 9.23 27.35
C PHE A 7 -3.88 8.05 26.60
N ARG A 8 -4.82 8.22 25.66
CA ARG A 8 -5.28 7.04 24.90
C ARG A 8 -6.11 7.21 23.62
N ALA A 9 -6.08 8.34 22.93
CA ALA A 9 -6.79 8.38 21.62
C ALA A 9 -6.24 9.40 20.62
N LYS A 10 -5.92 10.62 21.06
CA LYS A 10 -5.45 11.67 20.15
C LYS A 10 -4.02 11.44 19.66
N ASP A 11 -3.15 10.90 20.51
CA ASP A 11 -1.76 10.63 20.16
C ASP A 11 -1.65 9.43 19.19
N ASP A 12 -2.49 8.41 19.36
CA ASP A 12 -2.52 7.23 18.50
C ASP A 12 -3.01 7.55 17.07
N ALA A 13 -3.94 8.49 16.93
CA ALA A 13 -4.43 8.94 15.63
C ALA A 13 -3.34 9.64 14.81
N SER A 14 -2.33 10.24 15.45
CA SER A 14 -1.18 10.85 14.77
C SER A 14 -0.22 9.82 14.16
N LEU A 15 -0.28 8.57 14.62
CA LEU A 15 0.47 7.44 14.05
C LEU A 15 -0.15 6.91 12.75
N LEU A 16 -1.40 7.30 12.44
CA LEU A 16 -2.06 6.93 11.21
C LEU A 16 -1.69 7.90 10.09
N GLY A 17 -1.20 7.37 8.97
CA GLY A 17 -1.01 8.14 7.76
C GLY A 17 -2.34 8.70 7.23
N PRO A 18 -2.28 9.62 6.23
CA PRO A 18 -3.48 10.19 5.61
C PRO A 18 -4.25 9.17 4.75
N TYR A 19 -3.69 7.97 4.50
CA TYR A 19 -4.37 6.96 3.71
C TYR A 19 -5.61 6.45 4.43
N ARG A 20 -6.73 6.49 3.72
CA ARG A 20 -7.99 5.85 4.10
C ARG A 20 -8.52 5.14 2.88
N ASP A 21 -8.91 3.88 3.05
CA ASP A 21 -9.59 3.15 1.99
C ASP A 21 -11.00 3.74 1.79
N GLN A 22 -11.17 4.49 0.70
CA GLN A 22 -12.44 5.12 0.32
C GLN A 22 -13.58 4.12 0.00
N ARG A 23 -13.26 2.84 -0.20
CA ARG A 23 -14.25 1.77 -0.43
C ARG A 23 -14.50 0.91 0.81
N PHE A 24 -14.02 1.34 1.97
CA PHE A 24 -14.34 0.69 3.24
C PHE A 24 -15.86 0.76 3.49
N LYS A 25 -16.48 -0.38 3.84
CA LYS A 25 -17.95 -0.50 3.98
C LYS A 25 -18.49 -0.08 5.36
N GLY A 26 -17.64 0.39 6.27
CA GLY A 26 -18.03 0.88 7.60
C GLY A 26 -17.81 2.39 7.77
N SER A 27 -18.07 2.88 8.97
CA SER A 27 -17.83 4.28 9.36
C SER A 27 -16.33 4.61 9.43
N LEU A 28 -16.00 5.91 9.33
CA LEU A 28 -14.63 6.40 9.50
C LEU A 28 -14.04 5.99 10.86
N ARG A 29 -14.86 6.06 11.92
CA ARG A 29 -14.44 5.67 13.28
C ARG A 29 -14.13 4.18 13.39
N GLU A 30 -14.89 3.33 12.72
CA GLU A 30 -14.61 1.89 12.65
C GLU A 30 -13.32 1.62 11.86
N GLN A 31 -13.13 2.33 10.74
CA GLN A 31 -11.91 2.22 9.95
C GLN A 31 -10.68 2.62 10.77
N GLU A 32 -10.73 3.75 11.47
CA GLU A 32 -9.65 4.20 12.35
C GLU A 32 -9.33 3.18 13.44
N LYS A 33 -10.36 2.62 14.09
CA LYS A 33 -10.17 1.56 15.08
C LYS A 33 -9.46 0.34 14.50
N LEU A 34 -9.83 -0.07 13.28
CA LEU A 34 -9.18 -1.20 12.60
C LEU A 34 -7.73 -0.87 12.22
N LEU A 35 -7.47 0.34 11.73
CA LEU A 35 -6.11 0.78 11.36
C LEU A 35 -5.16 0.80 12.57
N LEU A 36 -5.64 1.26 13.74
CA LEU A 36 -4.87 1.28 14.99
C LEU A 36 -4.51 -0.11 15.51
N ALA A 37 -5.31 -1.13 15.20
CA ALA A 37 -5.11 -2.51 15.66
C ALA A 37 -4.57 -3.45 14.56
N SER A 38 -4.34 -2.94 13.35
CA SER A 38 -4.07 -3.76 12.16
C SER A 38 -2.67 -4.38 12.17
N LYS A 39 -2.53 -5.56 11.56
CA LYS A 39 -1.23 -6.19 11.28
C LYS A 39 -0.88 -6.15 9.80
N THR A 40 -1.66 -5.40 9.03
CA THR A 40 -1.58 -5.33 7.58
C THR A 40 -1.11 -3.95 7.16
N LEU A 41 -0.10 -3.94 6.30
CA LEU A 41 0.40 -2.74 5.66
C LEU A 41 0.03 -2.76 4.17
N TYR A 42 -0.44 -1.62 3.67
CA TYR A 42 -0.41 -1.32 2.25
C TYR A 42 1.00 -0.88 1.87
N VAL A 43 1.59 -1.48 0.85
CA VAL A 43 2.91 -1.11 0.32
C VAL A 43 2.72 -0.52 -1.07
N GLY A 44 2.96 0.78 -1.18
CA GLY A 44 2.87 1.54 -2.40
C GLY A 44 4.23 1.83 -3.03
N ASN A 45 4.16 2.37 -4.24
CA ASN A 45 5.31 2.78 -5.05
C ASN A 45 6.29 1.67 -5.50
N LEU A 46 5.88 0.39 -5.47
CA LEU A 46 6.67 -0.73 -6.03
C LEU A 46 6.91 -0.63 -7.55
N SER A 47 7.92 -1.31 -8.08
CA SER A 47 8.02 -1.48 -9.53
C SER A 47 6.92 -2.44 -10.00
N TYR A 48 6.53 -2.37 -11.27
CA TYR A 48 5.69 -3.42 -11.89
C TYR A 48 6.45 -4.75 -12.02
N TYR A 49 7.78 -4.70 -11.93
CA TYR A 49 8.67 -5.85 -11.99
C TYR A 49 9.05 -6.40 -10.61
N THR A 50 8.70 -5.70 -9.52
CA THR A 50 8.97 -6.17 -8.16
C THR A 50 8.19 -7.45 -7.88
N THR A 51 8.90 -8.50 -7.48
CA THR A 51 8.29 -9.81 -7.21
C THR A 51 7.81 -9.94 -5.75
N GLU A 52 7.02 -10.97 -5.49
CA GLU A 52 6.59 -11.31 -4.13
C GLU A 52 7.79 -11.70 -3.26
N GLU A 53 8.76 -12.42 -3.82
CA GLU A 53 9.97 -12.88 -3.14
C GLU A 53 10.86 -11.71 -2.69
N GLN A 54 11.05 -10.71 -3.56
CA GLN A 54 11.81 -9.50 -3.20
C GLN A 54 11.10 -8.69 -2.11
N THR A 55 9.76 -8.64 -2.16
CA THR A 55 8.95 -8.02 -1.11
C THR A 55 9.12 -8.80 0.20
N TYR A 56 9.06 -10.13 0.15
CA TYR A 56 9.25 -10.99 1.31
C TYR A 56 10.61 -10.80 1.95
N GLU A 57 11.69 -10.84 1.17
CA GLU A 57 13.06 -10.66 1.66
C GLU A 57 13.22 -9.32 2.42
N LEU A 58 12.74 -8.21 1.84
CA LEU A 58 12.84 -6.91 2.49
C LEU A 58 11.99 -6.83 3.77
N PHE A 59 10.72 -7.25 3.69
CA PHE A 59 9.77 -7.09 4.79
C PHE A 59 10.00 -8.09 5.94
N SER A 60 10.67 -9.22 5.68
CA SER A 60 11.03 -10.19 6.72
C SER A 60 12.09 -9.66 7.67
N ARG A 61 12.77 -8.56 7.33
CA ARG A 61 13.74 -7.88 8.21
C ARG A 61 13.07 -7.21 9.41
N ALA A 62 11.76 -6.95 9.35
CA ALA A 62 10.99 -6.38 10.46
C ALA A 62 10.31 -7.43 11.34
N GLY A 63 10.09 -8.65 10.83
CA GLY A 63 9.47 -9.73 11.58
C GLY A 63 8.79 -10.77 10.68
N ASP A 64 8.05 -11.70 11.29
CA ASP A 64 7.50 -12.86 10.60
C ASP A 64 6.26 -12.49 9.78
N ILE A 65 6.38 -12.65 8.46
CA ILE A 65 5.29 -12.39 7.52
C ILE A 65 4.33 -13.58 7.52
N LYS A 66 3.04 -13.29 7.75
CA LYS A 66 1.95 -14.26 7.64
C LYS A 66 1.55 -14.52 6.19
N ARG A 67 1.46 -13.47 5.37
CA ARG A 67 1.27 -13.57 3.91
C ARG A 67 1.52 -12.25 3.22
N ILE A 68 1.79 -12.33 1.92
CA ILE A 68 1.84 -11.19 1.00
C ILE A 68 0.70 -11.35 0.00
N ILE A 69 0.06 -10.23 -0.34
CA ILE A 69 -0.95 -10.18 -1.40
C ILE A 69 -0.53 -9.16 -2.44
N MET A 70 -0.07 -9.63 -3.60
CA MET A 70 0.35 -8.76 -4.69
C MET A 70 -0.84 -8.01 -5.29
N GLY A 71 -0.68 -6.70 -5.45
CA GLY A 71 -1.65 -5.83 -6.09
C GLY A 71 -1.57 -5.97 -7.61
N ILE A 72 -2.67 -6.37 -8.23
CA ILE A 72 -2.74 -6.71 -9.65
C ILE A 72 -3.74 -5.83 -10.41
N ASP A 73 -3.49 -5.63 -11.69
CA ASP A 73 -4.42 -5.01 -12.61
C ASP A 73 -5.71 -5.83 -12.67
N ARG A 74 -6.86 -5.15 -12.51
CA ARG A 74 -8.18 -5.80 -12.46
C ARG A 74 -8.50 -6.62 -13.70
N PHE A 75 -7.99 -6.21 -14.87
CA PHE A 75 -8.28 -6.83 -16.16
C PHE A 75 -7.13 -7.71 -16.64
N LYS A 76 -5.90 -7.20 -16.64
CA LYS A 76 -4.72 -7.92 -17.16
C LYS A 76 -4.18 -8.96 -16.19
N LYS A 77 -4.53 -8.87 -14.91
CA LYS A 77 -4.04 -9.74 -13.83
C LYS A 77 -2.51 -9.75 -13.67
N THR A 78 -1.84 -8.67 -14.11
CA THR A 78 -0.41 -8.44 -13.93
C THR A 78 -0.16 -7.53 -12.72
N PRO A 79 1.01 -7.58 -12.07
CA PRO A 79 1.35 -6.64 -11.00
C PRO A 79 1.13 -5.19 -11.43
N CYS A 80 0.58 -4.37 -10.53
CA CYS A 80 0.34 -2.95 -10.77
C CYS A 80 1.02 -2.07 -9.71
N GLY A 81 2.11 -2.55 -9.11
CA GLY A 81 3.03 -1.76 -8.29
C GLY A 81 2.48 -1.36 -6.91
N PHE A 82 1.70 -2.23 -6.28
CA PHE A 82 1.46 -2.21 -4.85
C PHE A 82 1.28 -3.64 -4.33
N CYS A 83 1.33 -3.84 -3.02
CA CYS A 83 0.93 -5.09 -2.40
C CYS A 83 0.39 -4.83 -0.98
N PHE A 84 -0.06 -5.89 -0.32
CA PHE A 84 -0.33 -5.92 1.11
C PHE A 84 0.63 -6.89 1.78
N VAL A 85 1.18 -6.50 2.93
CA VAL A 85 1.98 -7.37 3.79
C VAL A 85 1.24 -7.53 5.11
N GLU A 86 0.89 -8.76 5.46
CA GLU A 86 0.26 -9.11 6.74
C GLU A 86 1.28 -9.82 7.63
N TYR A 87 1.55 -9.26 8.80
CA TYR A 87 2.41 -9.84 9.83
C TYR A 87 1.61 -10.69 10.82
N TYR A 88 2.29 -11.60 11.52
CA TYR A 88 1.69 -12.32 12.65
C TYR A 88 1.46 -11.42 13.86
N LEU A 89 2.39 -10.50 14.13
CA LEU A 89 2.36 -9.57 15.26
C LEU A 89 2.18 -8.12 14.78
N ARG A 90 1.57 -7.29 15.63
CA ARG A 90 1.41 -5.86 15.38
C ARG A 90 2.76 -5.14 15.48
N GLU A 91 3.57 -5.53 16.45
CA GLU A 91 4.90 -4.96 16.71
C GLU A 91 5.79 -5.02 15.46
N ASP A 92 5.84 -6.17 14.78
CA ASP A 92 6.59 -6.35 13.52
C ASP A 92 6.12 -5.39 12.41
N ALA A 93 4.80 -5.17 12.30
CA ALA A 93 4.25 -4.22 11.34
C ALA A 93 4.61 -2.77 11.70
N GLU A 94 4.70 -2.45 12.99
CA GLU A 94 5.16 -1.15 13.47
C GLU A 94 6.65 -0.94 13.20
N ASP A 95 7.47 -1.98 13.37
CA ASP A 95 8.88 -1.96 12.98
C ASP A 95 9.05 -1.77 11.48
N ALA A 96 8.24 -2.41 10.64
CA ALA A 96 8.25 -2.16 9.20
C ALA A 96 7.87 -0.70 8.87
N MET A 97 6.86 -0.15 9.56
CA MET A 97 6.48 1.27 9.40
C MET A 97 7.60 2.24 9.83
N ARG A 98 8.44 1.87 10.80
CA ARG A 98 9.57 2.70 11.28
C ARG A 98 10.82 2.56 10.40
N CYS A 99 11.17 1.33 10.03
CA CYS A 99 12.50 0.99 9.51
C CYS A 99 12.51 0.71 8.00
N ILE A 100 11.39 0.30 7.41
CA ILE A 100 11.28 -0.07 5.98
C ILE A 100 10.53 1.00 5.19
N ASN A 101 9.60 1.72 5.82
CA ASN A 101 8.92 2.83 5.15
C ASN A 101 9.93 3.87 4.66
N GLY A 102 9.82 4.27 3.39
CA GLY A 102 10.72 5.25 2.79
C GLY A 102 12.09 4.71 2.39
N THR A 103 12.37 3.40 2.55
CA THR A 103 13.58 2.78 2.00
C THR A 103 13.42 2.43 0.53
N ARG A 104 14.47 1.90 -0.09
CA ARG A 104 14.47 1.50 -1.50
C ARG A 104 14.13 0.01 -1.68
N LEU A 105 13.33 -0.27 -2.71
CA LEU A 105 13.15 -1.60 -3.31
C LEU A 105 13.10 -1.44 -4.84
N ASP A 106 13.94 -2.16 -5.57
CA ASP A 106 14.14 -2.00 -7.03
C ASP A 106 14.34 -0.53 -7.45
N ASP A 107 15.25 0.17 -6.76
CA ASP A 107 15.57 1.59 -6.94
C ASP A 107 14.42 2.59 -6.68
N ARG A 108 13.30 2.12 -6.13
CA ARG A 108 12.14 2.97 -5.81
C ARG A 108 11.99 3.17 -4.32
N ILE A 109 11.76 4.42 -3.91
CA ILE A 109 11.39 4.74 -2.53
C ILE A 109 9.98 4.22 -2.27
N ILE A 110 9.85 3.15 -1.49
CA ILE A 110 8.56 2.55 -1.18
C ILE A 110 7.86 3.33 -0.07
N ARG A 111 6.53 3.27 -0.06
CA ARG A 111 5.72 3.91 0.98
C ARG A 111 4.81 2.88 1.60
N THR A 112 4.88 2.72 2.91
CA THR A 112 3.95 1.88 3.68
C THR A 112 2.86 2.74 4.31
N ASP A 113 1.68 2.17 4.50
CA ASP A 113 0.61 2.75 5.30
C ASP A 113 -0.18 1.66 6.00
N TRP A 114 -0.84 2.03 7.10
CA TRP A 114 -1.75 1.12 7.77
C TRP A 114 -2.93 0.77 6.86
N ASP A 115 -3.30 -0.50 6.87
CA ASP A 115 -4.43 -1.00 6.14
C ASP A 115 -5.44 -1.64 7.09
N ALA A 116 -6.75 -1.44 6.88
CA ALA A 116 -7.78 -1.91 7.82
C ALA A 116 -7.95 -3.45 7.85
N GLY A 117 -7.20 -4.17 7.02
CA GLY A 117 -7.25 -5.62 6.87
C GLY A 117 -7.57 -5.99 5.43
N PHE A 118 -6.94 -7.05 4.95
CA PHE A 118 -7.19 -7.55 3.60
C PHE A 118 -8.59 -8.16 3.49
N VAL A 119 -9.30 -7.79 2.43
CA VAL A 119 -10.58 -8.38 2.03
C VAL A 119 -10.49 -8.70 0.55
N GLU A 120 -11.10 -9.81 0.14
CA GLU A 120 -11.12 -10.24 -1.26
C GLU A 120 -11.63 -9.13 -2.18
N GLY A 121 -10.94 -8.95 -3.31
CA GLY A 121 -11.16 -7.88 -4.28
C GLY A 121 -10.29 -6.64 -4.05
N ARG A 122 -9.65 -6.48 -2.89
CA ARG A 122 -8.74 -5.33 -2.63
C ARG A 122 -7.39 -5.47 -3.32
N GLN A 123 -7.01 -6.66 -3.77
CA GLN A 123 -5.83 -6.88 -4.60
C GLN A 123 -5.95 -6.22 -5.98
N TYR A 124 -7.16 -5.89 -6.44
CA TYR A 124 -7.34 -5.29 -7.75
C TYR A 124 -7.13 -3.77 -7.74
N GLY A 125 -6.33 -3.28 -8.68
CA GLY A 125 -6.25 -1.87 -9.02
C GLY A 125 -7.64 -1.26 -9.29
N ARG A 126 -7.84 -0.04 -8.78
CA ARG A 126 -9.14 0.65 -8.79
C ARG A 126 -9.27 1.73 -9.86
N GLY A 127 -8.21 1.93 -10.66
CA GLY A 127 -8.25 2.80 -11.82
C GLY A 127 -9.31 2.34 -12.82
N LYS A 128 -9.81 3.30 -13.60
CA LYS A 128 -10.73 3.05 -14.71
C LYS A 128 -10.20 1.96 -15.64
N HIS A 129 -8.90 1.94 -15.90
CA HIS A 129 -8.26 1.04 -16.86
C HIS A 129 -7.65 -0.23 -16.25
N GLY A 130 -7.93 -0.51 -14.97
CA GLY A 130 -7.53 -1.75 -14.29
C GLY A 130 -6.40 -1.60 -13.29
N GLY A 131 -5.41 -0.72 -13.58
CA GLY A 131 -4.28 -0.41 -12.70
C GLY A 131 -4.64 0.46 -11.50
N GLN A 132 -3.66 1.09 -10.86
CA GLN A 132 -3.94 2.01 -9.75
C GLN A 132 -4.50 3.34 -10.24
N VAL A 133 -5.38 3.97 -9.45
CA VAL A 133 -5.95 5.29 -9.74
C VAL A 133 -4.85 6.33 -9.97
N ARG A 134 -3.78 6.31 -9.15
CA ARG A 134 -2.66 7.26 -9.30
C ARG A 134 -1.93 7.17 -10.64
N ASP A 135 -1.84 5.98 -11.23
CA ASP A 135 -1.15 5.76 -12.50
C ASP A 135 -1.92 6.39 -13.67
N GLU A 136 -3.21 6.69 -13.49
CA GLU A 136 -4.04 7.36 -14.50
C GLU A 136 -3.80 8.87 -14.56
N TYR A 137 -3.35 9.48 -13.47
CA TYR A 137 -3.13 10.92 -13.34
C TYR A 137 -1.65 11.32 -13.40
N ARG A 138 -0.73 10.35 -13.33
CA ARG A 138 0.73 10.55 -13.38
C ARG A 138 1.14 11.19 -14.70
N LYS A 139 1.92 12.28 -14.70
CA LYS A 139 2.28 13.03 -15.93
C LYS A 139 3.66 12.70 -16.46
N ASP A 140 4.54 12.20 -15.61
CA ASP A 140 5.90 11.77 -15.93
C ASP A 140 5.92 10.44 -16.70
N TYR A 141 7.06 10.14 -17.32
CA TYR A 141 7.36 8.82 -17.85
C TYR A 141 8.07 8.00 -16.76
N ASP A 142 7.57 6.79 -16.47
CA ASP A 142 8.17 5.91 -15.47
C ASP A 142 8.21 4.48 -16.04
N PRO A 143 9.38 3.98 -16.46
CA PRO A 143 9.50 2.66 -17.06
C PRO A 143 9.13 1.55 -16.06
N GLY A 144 9.38 1.73 -14.76
CA GLY A 144 8.95 0.81 -13.70
C GLY A 144 7.44 0.81 -13.45
N ARG A 145 6.69 1.66 -14.15
CA ARG A 145 5.22 1.79 -14.11
C ARG A 145 4.56 1.64 -15.49
N GLY A 146 5.25 1.02 -16.44
CA GLY A 146 4.74 0.82 -17.81
C GLY A 146 4.85 2.05 -18.73
N GLY A 147 5.65 3.05 -18.36
CA GLY A 147 5.97 4.20 -19.21
C GLY A 147 5.08 5.42 -18.96
N TRP A 148 4.47 5.98 -20.01
CA TRP A 148 3.50 7.07 -19.88
C TRP A 148 2.17 6.58 -19.32
N ASN A 149 1.41 7.47 -18.69
CA ASN A 149 0.00 7.16 -18.42
C ASN A 149 -0.75 6.86 -19.74
N ARG A 150 -1.86 6.14 -19.66
CA ARG A 150 -2.60 5.69 -20.85
C ARG A 150 -3.10 6.84 -21.72
N VAL A 151 -3.54 7.95 -21.13
CA VAL A 151 -4.09 9.11 -21.86
C VAL A 151 -3.00 9.81 -22.68
N ILE A 152 -1.81 9.98 -22.11
CA ILE A 152 -0.64 10.56 -22.78
C ILE A 152 -0.10 9.57 -23.82
N ALA A 153 -0.02 8.28 -23.48
CA ALA A 153 0.40 7.25 -24.43
C ALA A 153 -0.48 7.25 -25.69
N THR A 154 -1.81 7.34 -25.55
CA THR A 154 -2.73 7.42 -26.71
C THR A 154 -2.62 8.72 -27.51
N ARG A 155 -2.07 9.79 -26.94
CA ARG A 155 -1.86 11.07 -27.64
C ARG A 155 -0.53 11.10 -28.41
N ASN A 156 0.47 10.37 -27.91
CA ASN A 156 1.81 10.33 -28.48
C ASN A 156 1.95 9.32 -29.63
N VAL A 157 1.00 8.38 -29.75
CA VAL A 157 0.84 7.53 -30.94
C VAL A 157 -0.11 8.28 -31.88
N GLY A 158 0.45 9.03 -32.84
CA GLY A 158 -0.34 9.65 -33.91
C GLY A 158 -1.03 8.59 -34.79
N PRO A 159 -2.05 8.95 -35.58
CA PRO A 159 -2.61 8.01 -36.55
C PRO A 159 -1.53 7.68 -37.58
N ASP A 160 -1.36 6.39 -37.85
CA ASP A 160 -0.49 5.86 -38.91
C ASP A 160 -0.85 6.45 -40.29
#